data_AF-A0A179SUN7-F1
#
_entry.id   AF-A0A179SUN7-F1
#
_cell.length_a   1.000
_cell.length_b   1.000
_cell.length_c   1.000
_cell.angle_alpha   90.00
_cell.angle_beta   90.00
_cell.angle_gamma   90.00
#
_symmetry.space_group_name_H-M   'P 1'
#
loop_
_entity.id
_entity.type
_entity.pdbx_description
1 polymer ?
#
loop_
_entity_poly.entity_id
_entity_poly.type
_entity_poly.pdbx_seq_one_letter_code
_entity_poly.pdbx_strand_id
1 'polypeptide(L)'
;MKEKNKDLDFLHEVAKKISERSKQGSPILPDEVFDLFEVTLETITDVRTIEMPIFMPFVIEKEDDFYTARCHVYRACRGIGFTEEEAIEKLKEDIDLYNKSYIKTEKKMQMEEIMNKIFPKDRF
;
A
#
# COMPACT_ATOMS: atom_id res chain seq x y z
N MET A 1 7.77 13.33 -23.84
CA MET A 1 6.46 13.77 -24.39
C MET A 1 5.30 12.82 -24.10
N LYS A 2 5.50 11.51 -23.84
CA LYS A 2 4.41 10.56 -23.56
C LYS A 2 3.86 10.57 -22.12
N GLU A 3 4.64 10.99 -21.12
CA GLU A 3 4.19 11.01 -19.71
C GLU A 3 3.20 12.14 -19.39
N LYS A 4 3.40 13.33 -19.98
CA LYS A 4 2.51 14.49 -19.77
C LYS A 4 1.03 14.22 -20.10
N ASN A 5 0.74 13.31 -21.03
CA ASN A 5 -0.64 12.97 -21.38
C ASN A 5 -1.32 12.12 -20.30
N LYS A 6 -0.59 11.21 -19.62
CA LYS A 6 -1.19 10.33 -18.62
C LYS A 6 -1.64 11.09 -17.37
N ASP A 7 -0.85 12.08 -16.94
CA ASP A 7 -1.21 12.92 -15.79
C ASP A 7 -2.42 13.80 -16.10
N LEU A 8 -2.53 14.28 -17.34
CA LEU A 8 -3.70 15.04 -17.82
C LEU A 8 -4.95 14.15 -17.92
N ASP A 9 -4.81 12.92 -18.42
CA ASP A 9 -5.90 11.95 -18.51
C ASP A 9 -6.41 11.54 -17.12
N PHE A 10 -5.51 11.38 -16.15
CA PHE A 10 -5.84 11.12 -14.75
C PHE A 10 -6.63 12.27 -14.11
N LEU A 11 -6.12 13.51 -14.22
CA LEU A 11 -6.80 14.68 -13.67
C LEU A 11 -8.16 14.91 -14.32
N HIS A 12 -8.30 14.61 -15.62
CA HIS A 12 -9.56 14.71 -16.33
C HIS A 12 -10.61 13.72 -15.79
N GLU A 13 -10.23 12.47 -15.54
CA GLU A 13 -11.13 11.47 -14.97
C GLU A 13 -11.49 11.77 -13.51
N VAL A 14 -10.55 12.25 -12.71
CA VAL A 14 -10.86 12.69 -11.34
C VAL A 14 -11.85 13.86 -11.35
N ALA A 15 -11.63 14.87 -12.20
CA ALA A 15 -12.53 16.01 -12.32
C ALA A 15 -13.94 15.60 -12.76
N LYS A 16 -14.04 14.62 -13.68
CA LYS A 16 -15.30 14.05 -14.13
C LYS A 16 -16.06 13.36 -12.99
N LYS A 17 -15.38 12.51 -12.21
CA LYS A 17 -15.99 11.82 -11.05
C LYS A 17 -16.42 12.79 -9.94
N ILE A 18 -15.63 13.83 -9.66
CA ILE A 18 -16.01 14.90 -8.72
C ILE A 18 -17.28 15.61 -9.22
N SER A 19 -17.35 15.94 -10.52
CA SER A 19 -18.53 16.57 -11.12
C SER A 19 -19.77 15.67 -11.02
N GLU A 20 -19.63 14.37 -11.24
CA GLU A 20 -20.72 13.39 -11.09
C GLU A 20 -21.19 13.25 -9.63
N ARG A 21 -20.26 13.15 -8.68
CA ARG A 21 -20.56 13.11 -7.24
C ARG A 21 -21.26 14.39 -6.76
N SER A 22 -20.86 15.54 -7.27
CA SER A 22 -21.44 16.84 -6.92
C SER A 22 -22.90 16.98 -7.34
N LYS A 23 -23.37 16.21 -8.34
CA LYS A 23 -24.78 16.21 -8.77
C LYS A 23 -25.72 15.54 -7.77
N GLN A 24 -25.19 14.81 -6.78
CA GLN A 24 -25.97 14.10 -5.78
C GLN A 24 -26.47 15.01 -4.64
N GLY A 25 -26.18 16.32 -4.68
CA GLY A 25 -26.83 17.32 -3.83
C GLY A 25 -26.25 17.50 -2.43
N SER A 26 -25.19 16.77 -2.06
CA SER A 26 -24.45 16.94 -0.81
C SER A 26 -23.06 17.56 -1.06
N PRO A 27 -22.57 18.43 -0.16
CA PRO A 27 -21.20 18.91 -0.23
C PRO A 27 -20.21 17.75 -0.19
N ILE A 28 -19.21 17.78 -1.07
CA ILE A 28 -18.15 16.78 -1.09
C ILE A 28 -17.15 17.13 0.02
N LEU A 29 -16.91 16.18 0.92
CA LEU A 29 -15.91 16.33 1.97
C LEU A 29 -14.49 16.19 1.38
N PRO A 30 -13.47 16.86 1.96
CA PRO A 30 -12.09 16.72 1.53
C PRO A 30 -11.61 15.27 1.46
N ASP A 31 -11.99 14.43 2.44
CA ASP A 31 -11.62 13.02 2.48
C ASP A 31 -12.25 12.23 1.32
N GLU A 32 -13.49 12.54 0.94
CA GLU A 32 -14.14 11.93 -0.24
C GLU A 32 -13.44 12.30 -1.54
N VAL A 33 -12.82 13.49 -1.62
CA VAL A 33 -12.01 13.87 -2.78
C VAL A 33 -10.74 13.02 -2.86
N PHE A 34 -10.08 12.78 -1.72
CA PHE A 34 -8.89 11.92 -1.67
C PHE A 34 -9.22 10.46 -2.06
N ASP A 35 -10.34 9.93 -1.59
CA ASP A 35 -10.81 8.60 -1.96
C ASP A 35 -11.06 8.49 -3.47
N LEU A 36 -11.69 9.51 -4.08
CA LEU A 36 -11.92 9.57 -5.53
C LEU A 36 -10.61 9.64 -6.34
N PHE A 37 -9.58 10.31 -5.79
CA PHE A 37 -8.23 10.31 -6.35
C PHE A 37 -7.61 8.91 -6.32
N GLU A 38 -7.66 8.21 -5.17
CA GLU A 38 -7.09 6.87 -5.01
C GLU A 38 -7.76 5.86 -5.95
N VAL A 39 -9.09 5.81 -5.98
CA VAL A 39 -9.85 4.91 -6.86
C VAL A 39 -9.53 5.14 -8.34
N THR A 40 -9.39 6.41 -8.74
CA THR A 40 -9.08 6.74 -10.14
C THR A 40 -7.65 6.37 -10.51
N LEU A 41 -6.72 6.46 -9.55
CA LEU A 41 -5.34 6.06 -9.75
C LEU A 41 -5.29 4.55 -10.00
N GLU A 42 -5.94 3.78 -9.13
CA GLU A 42 -6.03 2.32 -9.22
C GLU A 42 -6.68 1.85 -10.53
N THR A 43 -7.69 2.57 -11.04
CA THR A 43 -8.39 2.22 -12.28
C THR A 43 -7.54 2.45 -13.54
N ILE A 44 -6.68 3.49 -13.53
CA ILE A 44 -5.88 3.89 -14.69
C ILE A 44 -4.51 3.20 -14.71
N THR A 45 -3.97 2.86 -13.53
CA THR A 45 -2.78 2.01 -13.46
C THR A 45 -3.18 0.57 -13.73
N ASP A 46 -2.87 0.10 -14.95
CA ASP A 46 -3.02 -1.28 -15.40
C ASP A 46 -1.99 -2.19 -14.68
N VAL A 47 -2.10 -2.29 -13.35
CA VAL A 47 -1.19 -3.09 -12.53
C VAL A 47 -1.69 -4.52 -12.55
N ARG A 48 -1.08 -5.33 -13.42
CA ARG A 48 -1.29 -6.77 -13.38
C ARG A 48 -0.48 -7.34 -12.21
N THR A 49 -1.14 -7.59 -11.08
CA THR A 49 -0.51 -8.29 -9.94
C THR A 49 -0.24 -9.73 -10.34
N ILE A 50 1.03 -10.08 -10.52
CA ILE A 50 1.47 -11.45 -10.66
C ILE A 50 1.86 -11.92 -9.26
N GLU A 51 1.01 -12.74 -8.65
CA GLU A 51 1.34 -13.42 -7.39
C GLU A 51 2.32 -14.55 -7.69
N MET A 52 3.61 -14.28 -7.54
CA MET A 52 4.63 -15.33 -7.52
C MET A 52 4.77 -15.86 -6.08
N PRO A 53 4.59 -17.16 -5.83
CA PRO A 53 4.86 -17.73 -4.52
C PRO A 53 6.36 -17.67 -4.24
N ILE A 54 6.77 -16.73 -3.39
CA ILE A 54 8.13 -16.68 -2.89
C ILE A 54 8.26 -17.74 -1.79
N PHE A 55 8.90 -18.85 -2.11
CA PHE A 55 9.27 -19.85 -1.10
C PHE A 55 10.40 -19.27 -0.25
N MET A 56 10.05 -18.76 0.92
CA MET A 56 11.00 -18.18 1.86
C MET A 56 11.32 -19.22 2.94
N PRO A 57 12.61 -19.58 3.13
CA PRO A 57 12.97 -20.49 4.20
C PRO A 57 12.74 -19.83 5.56
N PHE A 58 12.15 -20.59 6.48
CA PHE A 58 12.00 -20.22 7.88
C PHE A 58 12.94 -21.05 8.74
N VAL A 59 13.50 -20.42 9.75
CA VAL A 59 14.25 -21.09 10.81
C VAL A 59 13.34 -21.18 12.01
N ILE A 60 13.20 -22.38 12.57
CA ILE A 60 12.44 -22.62 13.80
C ILE A 60 13.43 -23.05 14.87
N GLU A 61 13.49 -22.26 15.94
CA GLU A 61 14.28 -22.52 17.13
C GLU A 61 13.33 -22.98 18.23
N LYS A 62 13.62 -24.13 18.86
CA LYS A 62 12.90 -24.60 20.04
C LYS A 62 13.66 -24.19 21.28
N GLU A 63 12.99 -23.44 22.15
CA GLU A 63 13.39 -23.17 23.53
C GLU A 63 12.53 -24.04 24.48
N ASP A 64 12.87 -24.11 25.77
CA ASP A 64 12.34 -25.12 26.71
C ASP A 64 10.81 -25.32 26.59
N ASP A 65 10.04 -24.22 26.62
CA ASP A 65 8.57 -24.25 26.62
C ASP A 65 7.93 -23.65 25.36
N PHE A 66 8.71 -23.15 24.40
CA PHE A 66 8.16 -22.44 23.24
C PHE A 66 9.03 -22.54 21.99
N TYR A 67 8.43 -22.23 20.84
CA TYR A 67 9.05 -22.18 19.54
C TYR A 67 9.14 -20.74 19.05
N THR A 68 10.27 -20.41 18.42
CA THR A 68 10.50 -19.14 17.75
C THR A 68 10.75 -19.38 16.27
N ALA A 69 9.90 -18.80 15.41
CA ALA A 69 10.08 -18.82 13.96
C ALA A 69 10.66 -17.48 13.47
N ARG A 70 11.66 -17.54 12.59
CA ARG A 70 12.32 -16.37 11.99
C ARG A 70 12.54 -16.54 10.48
N CYS A 71 12.66 -15.43 9.78
CA CYS A 71 13.05 -15.39 8.37
C CYS A 71 14.27 -14.49 8.17
N HIS A 72 15.32 -14.97 7.49
CA HIS A 72 16.52 -14.16 7.25
C HIS A 72 16.28 -12.94 6.35
N VAL A 73 15.26 -13.01 5.48
CA VAL A 73 14.87 -11.90 4.61
C VAL A 73 14.16 -10.82 5.44
N TYR A 74 13.23 -11.22 6.31
CA TYR A 74 12.53 -10.33 7.22
C TYR A 74 13.15 -10.35 8.61
N ARG A 75 14.35 -9.76 8.75
CA ARG A 75 15.13 -9.76 10.00
C ARG A 75 14.40 -9.15 11.20
N ALA A 76 13.46 -8.24 10.93
CA ALA A 76 12.65 -7.59 11.96
C ALA A 76 11.45 -8.42 12.40
N CYS A 77 11.04 -9.43 11.62
CA CYS A 77 9.85 -10.22 11.89
C CYS A 77 10.18 -11.48 12.68
N ARG A 78 9.34 -11.82 13.65
CA ARG A 78 9.45 -13.05 14.44
C ARG A 78 8.09 -13.56 14.88
N GLY A 79 7.90 -14.87 14.88
CA GLY A 79 6.73 -15.52 15.48
C GLY A 79 7.13 -16.34 16.70
N ILE A 80 6.35 -16.28 17.77
CA ILE A 80 6.59 -17.04 19.02
C ILE A 80 5.31 -17.78 19.40
N GLY A 81 5.38 -19.09 19.57
CA GLY A 81 4.23 -19.93 19.91
C GLY A 81 4.59 -21.15 20.75
N PHE A 82 3.60 -21.80 21.36
CA PHE A 82 3.79 -23.04 22.12
C PHE A 82 3.89 -24.26 21.21
N THR A 83 3.52 -24.13 19.93
CA THR A 83 3.77 -25.11 18.88
C THR A 83 4.54 -24.50 17.71
N GLU A 84 5.12 -25.34 16.86
CA GLU A 84 5.79 -24.89 15.64
C GLU A 84 4.81 -24.16 14.71
N GLU A 85 3.59 -24.68 14.57
CA GLU A 85 2.55 -24.11 13.73
C GLU A 85 2.16 -22.70 14.20
N GLU A 86 1.99 -22.52 15.52
CA GLU A 86 1.64 -21.22 16.10
C GLU A 86 2.77 -20.21 15.88
N ALA A 87 4.03 -20.63 16.03
CA ALA A 87 5.17 -19.77 15.76
C ALA A 87 5.25 -19.38 14.27
N ILE A 88 4.97 -20.31 13.36
CA ILE A 88 4.94 -20.05 11.91
C ILE A 88 3.80 -19.10 11.54
N GLU A 89 2.59 -19.31 12.08
CA GLU A 89 1.43 -18.49 11.78
C GLU A 89 1.64 -17.04 12.22
N LYS A 90 2.14 -16.84 13.44
CA LYS A 90 2.51 -15.50 13.94
C LYS A 90 3.62 -14.85 13.12
N LEU A 91 4.61 -15.62 12.64
CA LEU A 91 5.64 -15.08 11.74
C LEU A 91 5.04 -14.59 10.41
N LYS A 92 4.07 -15.33 9.85
CA LYS A 92 3.37 -14.92 8.61
C LYS A 92 2.58 -13.63 8.82
N GLU A 93 1.86 -13.51 9.92
CA GLU A 93 1.12 -12.29 10.28
C GLU A 93 2.05 -11.08 10.40
N ASP A 94 3.19 -11.26 11.08
CA ASP A 94 4.18 -10.18 11.27
C ASP A 94 4.83 -9.74 9.95
N ILE A 95 5.11 -10.68 9.04
CA ILE A 95 5.58 -10.38 7.69
C ILE A 95 4.52 -9.63 6.87
N ASP A 96 3.26 -10.04 6.95
CA ASP A 96 2.16 -9.37 6.24
C ASP A 96 1.97 -7.92 6.76
N LEU A 97 2.04 -7.71 8.07
CA LEU A 97 2.02 -6.38 8.68
C LEU A 97 3.20 -5.51 8.23
N TYR A 98 4.42 -6.08 8.20
CA TYR A 98 5.60 -5.38 7.72
C TYR A 98 5.45 -4.94 6.26
N ASN A 99 4.99 -5.84 5.39
CA ASN A 99 4.78 -5.54 3.97
C ASN A 99 3.70 -4.46 3.77
N LYS A 100 2.58 -4.55 4.50
CA LYS A 100 1.53 -3.52 4.48
C LYS A 100 2.06 -2.16 4.91
N SER A 101 2.90 -2.10 5.95
CA SER A 101 3.54 -0.88 6.42
C SER A 101 4.46 -0.26 5.35
N TYR A 102 5.27 -1.10 4.69
CA TYR A 102 6.18 -0.66 3.63
C TYR A 102 5.41 -0.11 2.42
N ILE A 103 4.40 -0.86 1.93
CA ILE A 103 3.54 -0.44 0.81
C ILE A 103 2.82 0.87 1.14
N LYS A 104 2.28 1.02 2.35
CA LYS A 104 1.61 2.26 2.78
C LYS A 104 2.57 3.44 2.79
N THR A 105 3.80 3.22 3.23
CA THR A 105 4.85 4.26 3.24
C THR A 105 5.22 4.67 1.81
N GLU A 106 5.40 3.70 0.92
CA GLU A 106 5.72 3.95 -0.49
C GLU A 106 4.58 4.71 -1.21
N LYS A 107 3.33 4.27 -1.04
CA LYS A 107 2.14 4.97 -1.56
C LYS A 107 2.10 6.43 -1.08
N LYS A 108 2.37 6.65 0.21
CA LYS A 108 2.41 8.01 0.78
C LYS A 108 3.51 8.87 0.15
N MET A 109 4.72 8.32 -0.02
CA MET A 109 5.83 9.04 -0.68
C MET A 109 5.49 9.41 -2.12
N GLN A 110 4.94 8.48 -2.91
CA GLN A 110 4.52 8.76 -4.28
C GLN A 110 3.44 9.86 -4.33
N MET A 111 2.49 9.85 -3.39
CA MET A 111 1.47 10.88 -3.29
C MET A 111 2.06 12.26 -2.92
N GLU A 112 3.01 12.31 -1.98
CA GLU A 112 3.74 13.54 -1.65
C GLU A 112 4.55 14.08 -2.84
N GLU A 113 5.17 13.21 -3.64
CA GLU A 113 5.86 13.61 -4.87
C GLU A 113 4.91 14.20 -5.92
N ILE A 114 3.76 13.57 -6.13
CA ILE A 114 2.72 14.07 -7.05
C ILE A 114 2.20 15.43 -6.55
N MET A 115 1.90 15.55 -5.25
CA MET A 115 1.45 16.81 -4.66
C MET A 115 2.49 17.93 -4.81
N ASN A 116 3.77 17.65 -4.55
CA ASN A 116 4.82 18.65 -4.71
C ASN A 116 5.06 19.04 -6.18
N LYS A 117 4.81 18.13 -7.14
CA LYS A 117 4.88 18.44 -8.57
C LYS A 117 3.72 19.32 -9.05
N ILE A 118 2.50 19.04 -8.57
CA ILE A 118 1.28 19.75 -9.00
C ILE A 118 1.12 21.08 -8.23
N PHE A 119 1.41 21.07 -6.93
CA PHE A 119 1.32 22.21 -6.02
C PHE A 119 2.67 22.44 -5.33
N PRO A 120 3.67 22.98 -6.05
CA PRO A 120 4.98 23.25 -5.47
C PRO A 120 4.83 24.23 -4.31
N LYS A 121 5.25 23.81 -3.11
CA LYS A 121 5.15 24.58 -1.87
C LYS A 121 5.96 25.88 -1.89
N ASP A 122 6.89 26.03 -2.84
CA ASP A 122 7.77 27.19 -3.00
C ASP A 122 7.21 28.30 -3.92
N ARG A 123 5.88 28.38 -4.11
CA ARG A 123 5.24 29.40 -4.98
C ARG A 123 4.24 30.33 -4.28
N PHE A 124 4.36 30.51 -2.97
CA PHE A 124 3.68 31.59 -2.24
C PHE A 124 4.67 32.35 -1.37
#